data_AF-A0A0F0H9V7-F1
#
_entry.id   AF-A0A0F0H9V7-F1
#
_cell.length_a   1.000
_cell.length_b   1.000
_cell.length_c   1.000
_cell.angle_alpha   90.00
_cell.angle_beta   90.00
_cell.angle_gamma   90.00
#
_symmetry.space_group_name_H-M   'P 1'
#
loop_
_entity.id
_entity.type
_entity.pdbx_description
1 polymer ?
#
loop_
_entity_poly.entity_id
_entity_poly.type
_entity_poly.pdbx_seq_one_letter_code
_entity_poly.pdbx_strand_id
1 'polypeptide(L)'
;MIHKTGVENWTETCLARADRRAVGHIIFAVVAFGGVLMIHWLWLTVLAVPVALELAAPGLRHFFQRRGTLQLIERFPFRPVSVSFVPGRRIGRQAYLKVHDSEKNLRLPELPERARVLVRHTGRVWIAGPDERGRLVAMTRGLAFLVRGRVVDR
;
A
#
# COMPACT_ATOMS: atom_id res chain seq x y z
N MET A 1 15.49 -18.80 -13.73
CA MET A 1 14.23 -18.52 -14.46
C MET A 1 13.06 -18.73 -13.52
N ILE A 2 12.44 -17.65 -13.04
CA ILE A 2 11.24 -17.73 -12.21
C ILE A 2 10.07 -17.69 -13.19
N HIS A 3 9.21 -18.72 -13.20
CA HIS A 3 8.00 -18.73 -13.99
C HIS A 3 7.19 -17.44 -13.74
N LYS A 4 6.88 -16.71 -14.82
CA LYS A 4 6.02 -15.51 -14.79
C LYS A 4 4.75 -15.74 -13.97
N THR A 5 4.20 -16.96 -14.03
CA THR A 5 3.02 -17.40 -13.27
C THR A 5 3.15 -17.28 -11.76
N GLY A 6 4.34 -17.50 -11.18
CA GLY A 6 4.54 -17.40 -9.73
C GLY A 6 4.52 -15.95 -9.20
N VAL A 7 4.97 -14.99 -10.01
CA VAL A 7 4.92 -13.56 -9.68
C VAL A 7 3.51 -13.01 -9.86
N GLU A 8 2.83 -13.42 -10.94
CA GLU A 8 1.44 -13.07 -11.23
C GLU A 8 0.52 -13.55 -10.10
N ASN A 9 0.57 -14.84 -9.74
CA ASN A 9 -0.22 -15.40 -8.63
C ASN A 9 0.05 -14.70 -7.29
N TRP A 10 1.31 -14.33 -7.02
CA TRP A 10 1.66 -13.61 -5.79
C TRP A 10 1.13 -12.18 -5.79
N THR A 11 1.17 -11.51 -6.94
CA THR A 11 0.63 -10.17 -7.12
C THR A 11 -0.88 -10.17 -6.88
N GLU A 12 -1.61 -11.13 -7.45
CA GLU A 12 -3.04 -11.32 -7.20
C GLU A 12 -3.34 -11.57 -5.71
N THR A 13 -2.55 -12.41 -5.04
CA THR A 13 -2.69 -12.66 -3.61
C THR A 13 -2.49 -11.39 -2.79
N CYS A 14 -1.51 -10.56 -3.15
CA CYS A 14 -1.25 -9.29 -2.49
C CYS A 14 -2.40 -8.28 -2.72
N LEU A 15 -2.91 -8.20 -3.94
CA LEU A 15 -4.05 -7.35 -4.31
C LEU A 15 -5.32 -7.79 -3.60
N ALA A 16 -5.65 -9.07 -3.60
CA ALA A 16 -6.81 -9.63 -2.92
C ALA A 16 -6.79 -9.35 -1.41
N ARG A 17 -5.60 -9.44 -0.78
CA ARG A 17 -5.45 -9.11 0.64
C ARG A 17 -5.62 -7.62 0.91
N ALA A 18 -5.11 -6.76 0.02
CA ALA A 18 -5.29 -5.31 0.13
C ALA A 18 -6.76 -4.92 -0.07
N ASP A 19 -7.42 -5.50 -1.08
CA ASP A 19 -8.85 -5.33 -1.37
C ASP A 19 -9.70 -5.77 -0.17
N ARG A 20 -9.46 -6.95 0.40
CA ARG A 20 -10.19 -7.43 1.59
C ARG A 20 -10.03 -6.49 2.78
N ARG A 21 -8.85 -5.92 3.00
CA ARG A 21 -8.63 -4.93 4.08
C ARG A 21 -9.39 -3.64 3.79
N ALA A 22 -9.37 -3.14 2.55
CA ALA A 22 -10.07 -1.93 2.15
C ALA A 22 -11.60 -2.09 2.31
N VAL A 23 -12.13 -3.21 1.85
CA VAL A 23 -13.56 -3.58 2.01
C VAL A 23 -13.93 -3.65 3.49
N GLY A 24 -13.08 -4.22 4.34
CA GLY A 24 -13.33 -4.27 5.78
C GLY A 24 -13.54 -2.89 6.41
N HIS A 25 -12.75 -1.89 6.03
CA HIS A 25 -12.91 -0.51 6.51
C HIS A 25 -14.22 0.13 6.04
N ILE A 26 -14.59 -0.12 4.78
CA ILE A 26 -15.84 0.41 4.20
C ILE A 26 -17.05 -0.24 4.87
N ILE A 27 -17.06 -1.57 5.03
CA ILE A 27 -18.15 -2.28 5.71
C ILE A 27 -18.28 -1.80 7.14
N PHE A 28 -17.16 -1.66 7.86
CA PHE A 28 -17.19 -1.17 9.24
C PHE A 28 -17.77 0.25 9.34
N ALA A 29 -17.37 1.15 8.44
CA ALA A 29 -17.93 2.50 8.39
C ALA A 29 -19.45 2.50 8.09
N VAL A 30 -19.90 1.69 7.14
CA VAL A 30 -21.32 1.57 6.77
C VAL A 30 -22.14 1.00 7.93
N VAL A 31 -21.67 -0.06 8.59
CA VAL A 31 -22.37 -0.66 9.74
C VAL A 31 -22.43 0.33 10.90
N ALA A 32 -21.33 1.02 11.22
CA ALA A 32 -21.30 2.02 12.27
C ALA A 32 -22.27 3.17 11.99
N PHE A 33 -22.27 3.71 10.77
CA PHE A 33 -23.19 4.76 10.36
C PHE A 33 -24.65 4.30 10.34
N GLY A 34 -24.91 3.08 9.84
CA GLY A 34 -26.22 2.45 9.88
C GLY A 34 -26.77 2.31 11.30
N GLY A 35 -25.92 1.94 12.26
CA GLY A 35 -26.28 1.89 13.67
C GLY A 35 -26.72 3.26 14.21
N VAL A 36 -26.03 4.35 13.81
CA VAL A 36 -26.43 5.71 14.19
C VAL A 36 -27.77 6.12 13.58
N LEU A 37 -28.04 5.75 12.32
CA LEU A 37 -29.30 6.07 11.66
C LEU A 37 -30.52 5.43 12.36
N MET A 38 -30.35 4.25 12.98
CA MET A 38 -31.41 3.56 13.72
C MET A 38 -31.82 4.27 15.03
N ILE A 39 -31.01 5.22 15.51
CA ILE A 39 -31.29 6.00 16.73
C ILE A 39 -32.33 7.12 16.44
N HIS A 40 -32.65 7.38 15.16
CA HIS A 40 -33.59 8.41 14.71
C HIS A 40 -33.30 9.83 15.22
N TRP A 41 -32.05 10.10 15.63
CA TRP A 41 -31.63 11.41 16.12
C TRP A 41 -30.83 12.17 15.05
N LEU A 42 -31.46 13.18 14.45
CA LEU A 42 -30.92 13.92 13.31
C LEU A 42 -29.59 14.64 13.60
N TRP A 43 -29.37 15.13 14.82
CA TRP A 43 -28.11 15.78 15.16
C TRP A 43 -26.96 14.78 15.31
N LEU A 44 -27.25 13.58 15.81
CA LEU A 44 -26.26 12.51 15.93
C LEU A 44 -25.81 12.01 14.56
N THR A 45 -26.72 11.94 13.57
CA THR A 45 -26.37 11.52 12.21
C THR A 45 -25.45 12.53 11.53
N VAL A 46 -25.72 13.84 11.68
CA VAL A 46 -24.85 14.91 11.16
C VAL A 46 -23.44 14.82 11.75
N LEU A 47 -23.32 14.58 13.06
CA LEU A 47 -22.02 14.41 13.74
C LEU A 47 -21.31 13.10 13.35
N ALA A 48 -22.05 12.05 13.01
CA ALA A 48 -21.48 10.76 12.64
C ALA A 48 -20.92 10.71 11.22
N VAL A 49 -21.37 11.58 10.30
CA VAL A 49 -20.87 11.64 8.91
C VAL A 49 -19.33 11.79 8.83
N PRO A 50 -18.69 12.79 9.47
CA PRO A 50 -17.23 12.92 9.42
C PRO A 50 -16.50 11.71 10.02
N VAL A 51 -17.06 11.11 11.08
CA VAL A 51 -16.48 9.90 11.70
C VAL A 51 -16.54 8.71 10.75
N ALA A 52 -17.67 8.49 10.09
CA ALA A 52 -17.84 7.44 9.09
C ALA A 52 -16.90 7.65 7.89
N LEU A 53 -16.70 8.89 7.46
CA LEU A 53 -15.74 9.22 6.41
C LEU A 53 -14.30 8.89 6.81
N GLU A 54 -13.88 9.23 8.03
CA GLU A 54 -12.55 8.87 8.53
C GLU A 54 -12.35 7.35 8.63
N LEU A 55 -13.38 6.61 9.06
CA LEU A 55 -13.35 5.15 9.08
C LEU A 55 -13.26 4.54 7.68
N ALA A 56 -13.96 5.12 6.70
CA ALA A 56 -13.94 4.66 5.31
C ALA A 56 -12.70 5.14 4.53
N ALA A 57 -12.01 6.19 5.00
CA ALA A 57 -10.93 6.85 4.28
C ALA A 57 -9.80 5.91 3.83
N PRO A 58 -9.30 4.95 4.65
CA PRO A 58 -8.29 4.00 4.19
C PRO A 58 -8.78 3.12 3.03
N GLY A 59 -10.03 2.67 3.09
CA GLY A 59 -10.64 1.86 2.03
C GLY A 59 -10.84 2.66 0.74
N LEU A 60 -11.41 3.86 0.85
CA LEU A 60 -11.60 4.77 -0.27
C LEU A 60 -10.26 5.12 -0.96
N ARG A 61 -9.24 5.48 -0.17
CA ARG A 61 -7.89 5.77 -0.70
C ARG A 61 -7.33 4.59 -1.49
N HIS A 62 -7.51 3.36 -1.00
CA HIS A 62 -7.09 2.15 -1.72
C HIS A 62 -7.80 2.04 -3.07
N PHE A 63 -9.13 2.14 -3.12
CA PHE A 63 -9.88 2.02 -4.38
C PHE A 63 -9.55 3.11 -5.39
N PHE A 64 -9.38 4.36 -4.95
CA PHE A 64 -8.93 5.45 -5.82
C PHE A 64 -7.54 5.20 -6.41
N GLN A 65 -6.64 4.60 -5.62
CA GLN A 65 -5.26 4.31 -6.06
C GLN A 65 -5.14 2.96 -6.80
N ARG A 66 -6.12 2.07 -6.70
CA ARG A 66 -6.11 0.71 -7.25
C ARG A 66 -5.94 0.70 -8.76
N ARG A 67 -6.72 1.49 -9.49
CA ARG A 67 -6.61 1.58 -10.97
C ARG A 67 -5.20 1.98 -11.42
N GLY A 68 -4.63 3.02 -10.79
CA GLY A 68 -3.26 3.44 -11.11
C GLY A 68 -2.19 2.43 -10.70
N THR A 69 -2.46 1.62 -9.66
CA THR A 69 -1.58 0.55 -9.21
C THR A 69 -1.58 -0.61 -10.20
N LEU A 70 -2.76 -1.03 -10.68
CA LEU A 70 -2.89 -2.06 -11.71
C LEU A 70 -2.21 -1.65 -13.02
N GLN A 71 -2.42 -0.41 -13.48
CA GLN A 71 -1.74 0.11 -14.67
C GLN A 71 -0.20 0.06 -14.55
N LEU A 72 0.35 0.33 -13.36
CA LEU A 72 1.79 0.24 -13.10
C LEU A 72 2.30 -1.20 -13.15
N ILE A 73 1.51 -2.15 -12.66
CA ILE A 73 1.83 -3.59 -12.65
C ILE A 73 1.76 -4.15 -14.07
N GLU A 74 0.74 -3.79 -14.84
CA GLU A 74 0.57 -4.22 -16.23
C GLU A 74 1.67 -3.66 -17.14
N ARG A 75 2.08 -2.40 -16.92
CA ARG A 75 3.07 -1.72 -17.77
C ARG A 75 4.51 -2.14 -17.47
N PHE A 76 4.82 -2.51 -16.22
CA PHE A 76 6.20 -2.80 -15.81
C PHE A 76 6.31 -4.16 -15.10
N PRO A 77 7.18 -5.07 -15.58
CA PRO A 77 7.41 -6.33 -14.89
C PRO A 77 8.07 -6.09 -13.53
N PHE A 78 7.65 -6.86 -12.52
CA PHE A 78 8.27 -6.80 -11.21
C PHE A 78 9.71 -7.30 -11.25
N ARG A 79 10.64 -6.48 -10.74
CA ARG A 79 12.05 -6.83 -10.61
C ARG A 79 12.52 -6.77 -9.16
N PRO A 80 13.38 -7.70 -8.71
CA PRO A 80 13.98 -7.64 -7.39
C PRO A 80 15.02 -6.52 -7.35
N VAL A 81 14.98 -5.71 -6.31
CA VAL A 81 15.93 -4.62 -6.06
C VAL A 81 16.47 -4.73 -4.66
N SER A 82 17.79 -4.64 -4.54
CA SER A 82 18.49 -4.63 -3.26
C SER A 82 18.34 -3.25 -2.61
N VAL A 83 17.79 -3.22 -1.40
CA VAL A 83 17.46 -2.00 -0.70
C VAL A 83 17.91 -2.05 0.76
N SER A 84 18.33 -0.90 1.28
CA SER A 84 18.65 -0.71 2.70
C SER A 84 17.80 0.42 3.28
N PHE A 85 17.48 0.35 4.57
CA PHE A 85 16.73 1.44 5.22
C PHE A 85 17.63 2.65 5.41
N VAL A 86 17.15 3.84 5.04
CA VAL A 86 17.88 5.09 5.28
C VAL A 86 17.86 5.38 6.79
N PRO A 87 19.02 5.47 7.46
CA PRO A 87 19.08 5.85 8.88
C PRO A 87 18.60 7.30 9.06
N GLY A 88 17.88 7.58 10.15
CA GLY A 88 17.41 8.94 10.49
C GLY A 88 16.16 9.45 9.74
N ARG A 89 15.82 8.94 8.56
CA ARG A 89 14.57 9.30 7.84
C ARG A 89 13.41 8.35 8.17
N ARG A 90 12.98 8.32 9.44
CA ARG A 90 11.80 7.57 9.87
C ARG A 90 10.66 8.53 10.21
N ILE A 91 9.56 8.47 9.47
CA ILE A 91 8.33 9.21 9.77
C ILE A 91 7.18 8.20 9.92
N GLY A 92 7.00 7.65 11.11
CA GLY A 92 5.90 6.75 11.45
C GLY A 92 5.76 5.51 10.53
N ARG A 93 4.64 5.44 9.79
CA ARG A 93 4.33 4.34 8.84
C ARG A 93 5.12 4.44 7.53
N GLN A 94 5.74 5.57 7.25
CA GLN A 94 6.53 5.80 6.04
C GLN A 94 7.92 5.18 6.17
N ALA A 95 8.37 4.51 5.11
CA ALA A 95 9.70 3.92 5.01
C ALA A 95 10.47 4.54 3.85
N TYR A 96 11.69 4.99 4.14
CA TYR A 96 12.66 5.43 3.14
C TYR A 96 13.68 4.32 2.95
N LEU A 97 13.76 3.82 1.71
CA LEU A 97 14.66 2.76 1.32
C LEU A 97 15.66 3.32 0.30
N LYS A 98 16.95 3.15 0.57
CA LYS A 98 18.01 3.43 -0.38
C LYS A 98 18.20 2.23 -1.29
N VAL A 99 18.18 2.44 -2.60
CA VAL A 99 18.50 1.41 -3.58
C VAL A 99 20.02 1.34 -3.72
N HIS A 100 20.60 0.14 -3.67
CA HIS A 100 22.06 -0.01 -3.72
C HIS A 100 22.69 0.50 -5.04
N ASP A 101 21.93 0.43 -6.12
CA ASP A 101 22.39 0.73 -7.49
C ASP A 101 21.77 2.04 -8.04
N SER A 102 21.27 2.90 -7.15
CA SER A 102 20.69 4.19 -7.55
C SER A 102 20.92 5.24 -6.47
N GLU A 103 21.22 6.46 -6.91
CA GLU A 103 21.31 7.62 -6.00
C GLU A 103 19.95 8.03 -5.44
N LYS A 104 18.85 7.50 -6.00
CA LYS A 104 17.50 7.85 -5.61
C LYS A 104 16.98 6.98 -4.46
N ASN A 105 16.22 7.60 -3.58
CA ASN A 105 15.54 6.92 -2.48
C ASN A 105 14.12 6.50 -2.89
N LEU A 106 13.67 5.37 -2.37
CA LEU A 106 12.28 4.92 -2.48
C LEU A 106 11.53 5.36 -1.23
N ARG A 107 10.48 6.15 -1.42
CA ARG A 107 9.53 6.50 -0.37
C ARG A 107 8.33 5.58 -0.47
N LEU A 108 8.14 4.75 0.54
CA LEU A 108 6.97 3.90 0.70
C LEU A 108 6.09 4.50 1.80
N PRO A 109 4.88 5.00 1.49
CA PRO A 109 4.05 5.73 2.45
C PRO A 109 3.55 4.86 3.60
N GLU A 110 3.38 3.56 3.38
CA GLU A 110 2.77 2.69 4.37
C GLU A 110 3.40 1.30 4.35
N LEU A 111 4.53 1.11 5.04
CA LEU A 111 5.18 -0.20 5.16
C LEU A 111 4.83 -0.86 6.51
N PRO A 112 4.11 -2.00 6.55
CA PRO A 112 3.82 -2.73 7.78
C PRO A 112 5.10 -3.21 8.45
N GLU A 113 5.08 -3.30 9.77
CA GLU A 113 6.24 -3.71 10.56
C GLU A 113 6.78 -5.10 10.18
N ARG A 114 5.88 -6.07 9.96
CA ARG A 114 6.29 -7.41 9.47
C ARG A 114 7.01 -7.34 8.12
N ALA A 115 6.56 -6.47 7.21
CA ALA A 115 7.22 -6.27 5.93
C ALA A 115 8.57 -5.58 6.12
N ARG A 116 8.70 -4.65 7.08
CA ARG A 116 9.97 -4.02 7.42
C ARG A 116 10.99 -5.04 7.91
N VAL A 117 10.59 -5.91 8.84
CA VAL A 117 11.46 -6.97 9.38
C VAL A 117 11.92 -7.87 8.23
N LEU A 118 11.00 -8.28 7.36
CA LEU A 118 11.34 -9.08 6.18
C LEU A 118 12.34 -8.37 5.25
N VAL A 119 12.13 -7.07 4.97
CA VAL A 119 13.06 -6.28 4.13
C VAL A 119 14.41 -6.08 4.82
N ARG A 120 14.46 -5.95 6.16
CA ARG A 120 15.73 -5.88 6.90
C ARG A 120 16.52 -7.18 6.81
N HIS A 121 15.85 -8.33 6.91
CA HIS A 121 16.51 -9.63 6.82
C HIS A 121 16.92 -9.99 5.40
N THR A 122 16.04 -9.73 4.42
CA THR A 122 16.28 -10.12 3.02
C THR A 122 17.11 -9.09 2.24
N GLY A 123 17.09 -7.82 2.66
CA GLY A 123 17.69 -6.71 1.93
C GLY A 123 17.09 -6.48 0.55
N ARG A 124 15.91 -7.05 0.25
CA ARG A 124 15.34 -7.08 -1.09
C ARG A 124 13.87 -6.68 -1.09
N VAL A 125 13.47 -5.90 -2.09
CA VAL A 125 12.09 -5.52 -2.38
C VAL A 125 11.84 -5.72 -3.87
N TRP A 126 10.64 -6.18 -4.23
CA TRP A 126 10.24 -6.31 -5.63
C TRP A 126 9.51 -5.04 -6.04
N ILE A 127 9.92 -4.42 -7.15
CA ILE A 127 9.31 -3.18 -7.64
C ILE A 127 8.80 -3.33 -9.07
N ALA A 128 7.67 -2.69 -9.36
CA ALA A 128 7.15 -2.43 -10.70
C ALA A 128 7.11 -0.90 -10.94
N GLY A 129 7.63 -0.43 -12.07
CA GLY A 129 7.94 0.98 -12.34
C GLY A 129 9.45 1.24 -12.29
N PRO A 130 9.94 2.47 -12.06
CA PRO A 130 9.18 3.71 -11.93
C PRO A 130 8.61 4.20 -13.27
N ASP A 131 7.42 4.79 -13.21
CA ASP A 131 6.82 5.57 -14.29
C ASP A 131 7.51 6.95 -14.42
N GLU A 132 7.26 7.71 -15.48
CA GLU A 132 7.88 9.02 -15.75
C GLU A 132 7.68 10.03 -14.60
N ARG A 133 6.58 9.88 -13.85
CA ARG A 133 6.26 10.66 -12.65
C ARG A 133 6.93 10.15 -11.36
N GLY A 134 7.90 9.24 -11.48
CA GLY A 134 8.59 8.59 -10.36
C GLY A 134 7.71 7.64 -9.54
N ARG A 135 6.55 7.21 -10.04
CA ARG A 135 5.60 6.37 -9.30
C ARG A 135 5.96 4.90 -9.49
N LEU A 136 5.88 4.10 -8.43
CA LEU A 136 6.16 2.67 -8.48
C LEU A 136 5.28 1.89 -7.53
N VAL A 137 5.26 0.58 -7.71
CA VAL A 137 4.60 -0.36 -6.81
C VAL A 137 5.67 -1.24 -6.21
N ALA A 138 5.70 -1.33 -4.88
CA ALA A 138 6.61 -2.19 -4.15
C ALA A 138 5.83 -3.35 -3.52
N MET A 139 6.40 -4.55 -3.60
CA MET A 139 5.90 -5.73 -2.92
C MET A 139 7.07 -6.52 -2.31
N THR A 140 6.74 -7.43 -1.39
CA THR A 140 7.72 -8.32 -0.77
C THR A 140 7.37 -9.78 -1.03
N ARG A 141 8.37 -10.63 -1.24
CA ARG A 141 8.18 -12.09 -1.29
C ARG A 141 8.27 -12.66 0.12
N GLY A 142 7.16 -13.16 0.64
CA GLY A 142 7.05 -13.72 2.00
C GLY A 142 5.96 -13.06 2.85
N LEU A 143 5.55 -11.84 2.51
CA LEU A 143 4.37 -11.20 3.10
C LEU A 143 3.51 -10.63 1.97
N ALA A 144 2.24 -11.04 1.95
CA ALA A 144 1.25 -10.53 1.00
C ALA A 144 0.99 -9.06 1.30
N PHE A 145 1.76 -8.19 0.65
CA PHE A 145 1.77 -6.76 0.88
C PHE A 145 2.21 -6.06 -0.39
N LEU A 146 1.44 -5.05 -0.79
CA LEU A 146 1.65 -4.27 -1.98
C LEU A 146 1.35 -2.81 -1.66
N VAL A 147 2.28 -1.93 -2.01
CA VAL A 147 2.14 -0.49 -1.75
C VAL A 147 2.63 0.33 -2.91
N ARG A 148 1.91 1.41 -3.18
CA ARG A 148 2.32 2.42 -4.14
C ARG A 148 3.35 3.34 -3.49
N GLY A 149 4.57 3.31 -4.02
CA GLY A 149 5.66 4.18 -3.62
C GLY A 149 5.94 5.28 -4.63
N ARG A 150 6.90 6.12 -4.29
CA ARG A 150 7.48 7.12 -5.20
C ARG A 150 8.99 7.16 -5.03
N VAL A 151 9.69 7.38 -6.12
CA VAL A 151 11.12 7.71 -6.13
C VAL A 151 11.29 9.17 -5.71
N VAL A 152 12.20 9.42 -4.77
CA VAL A 152 12.51 10.74 -4.23
C VAL A 152 14.01 10.95 -4.34
N ASP A 153 14.41 12.13 -4.79
CA ASP A 153 15.84 12.50 -4.82
C ASP A 153 16.39 12.63 -3.40
N ARG A 154 17.71 12.51 -3.27
CA ARG A 154 18.39 12.31 -2.00
C ARG A 154 18.20 13.47 -1.03
#